data_AF-A0A7X6HTX0-F1
#
_entry.id   AF-A0A7X6HTX0-F1
#
_cell.length_a   1.000
_cell.length_b   1.000
_cell.length_c   1.000
_cell.angle_alpha   90.00
_cell.angle_beta   90.00
_cell.angle_gamma   90.00
#
_symmetry.space_group_name_H-M   'P 1'
#
loop_
_entity.id
_entity.type
_entity.pdbx_description
1 polymer ?
#
loop_
_entity_poly.entity_id
_entity_poly.type
_entity_poly.pdbx_seq_one_letter_code
_entity_poly.pdbx_strand_id
1 'polypeptide(L)'
;MKTASTPNSPVAYRYNVKLCSGTTALNTIVLQPKGCLCGIAVLDFQTVLEQAIETASEKVVVDLEQVETVSLDGIAVFASGLELAAVLGKSLIFYAMDLASRKSLKAECSRSREISFGPWGDLFEGEFEQFFGSELVRSLNS
;
A
#
# COMPACT_ATOMS: atom_id res chain seq x y z
N MET A 1 20.80 40.56 23.03
CA MET A 1 19.32 40.51 23.08
C MET A 1 18.85 39.59 21.97
N LYS A 2 18.09 38.55 22.35
CA LYS A 2 17.36 37.53 21.56
C LYS A 2 18.11 36.62 20.57
N THR A 3 17.97 35.34 20.88
CA THR A 3 18.45 34.12 20.26
C THR A 3 17.67 33.70 19.01
N ALA A 4 18.35 32.85 18.24
CA ALA A 4 17.95 32.01 17.11
C ALA A 4 16.47 31.58 16.99
N SER A 5 16.03 31.46 15.73
CA SER A 5 14.99 30.51 15.32
C SER A 5 15.49 29.75 14.08
N THR A 6 16.10 28.59 14.32
CA THR A 6 16.33 27.55 13.31
C THR A 6 14.96 27.04 12.85
N PRO A 7 14.65 26.96 11.54
CA PRO A 7 13.41 26.37 11.10
C PRO A 7 13.48 24.84 11.31
N ASN A 8 12.67 24.39 12.26
CA ASN A 8 12.01 23.09 12.42
C ASN A 8 12.76 21.84 11.91
N SER A 9 13.22 21.07 12.90
CA SER A 9 13.58 19.65 12.85
C SER A 9 12.69 18.84 11.89
N PRO A 10 13.24 17.84 11.17
CA PRO A 10 12.43 16.94 10.35
C PRO A 10 11.43 16.23 11.27
N VAL A 11 10.15 16.31 10.91
CA VAL A 11 9.09 15.53 11.55
C VAL A 11 9.48 14.07 11.34
N ALA A 12 9.94 13.40 12.39
CA ALA A 12 10.22 11.97 12.34
C ALA A 12 8.88 11.25 12.18
N TYR A 13 8.50 10.92 10.94
CA TYR A 13 7.32 10.13 10.66
C TYR A 13 7.54 8.72 11.22
N ARG A 14 6.83 8.40 12.31
CA ARG A 14 6.92 7.08 12.96
C ARG A 14 5.92 6.15 12.32
N TYR A 15 6.41 5.20 11.52
CA TYR A 15 5.65 4.02 11.12
C TYR A 15 5.94 2.88 12.11
N ASN A 16 4.90 2.17 12.55
CA ASN A 16 5.07 0.92 13.28
C ASN A 16 5.00 -0.23 12.29
N VAL A 17 6.00 -1.11 12.31
CA VAL A 17 5.98 -2.39 11.60
C VAL A 17 5.65 -3.46 12.63
N LYS A 18 4.50 -4.12 12.48
CA LYS A 18 4.10 -5.25 13.32
C LYS A 18 4.16 -6.53 12.51
N LEU A 19 5.00 -7.46 12.95
CA LEU A 19 5.00 -8.83 12.44
C LEU A 19 3.95 -9.64 13.21
N CYS A 20 2.93 -10.13 12.52
CA CYS A 20 1.95 -11.02 13.14
C CYS A 20 2.40 -12.46 12.93
N SER A 21 3.17 -13.02 13.87
CA SER A 21 3.63 -14.41 13.83
C SER A 21 2.65 -15.31 14.61
N GLY A 22 1.64 -15.83 13.91
CA GLY A 22 0.80 -16.93 14.40
C GLY A 22 1.37 -18.25 13.93
N THR A 23 1.56 -19.19 14.86
CA THR A 23 2.21 -20.50 14.65
C THR A 23 1.64 -21.23 13.43
N THR A 24 2.56 -21.65 12.55
CA THR A 24 2.39 -22.31 11.23
C THR A 24 2.06 -21.40 10.03
N ALA A 25 3.14 -20.91 9.37
CA ALA A 25 3.24 -20.66 7.93
C ALA A 25 2.66 -19.39 7.25
N LEU A 26 2.22 -18.35 7.97
CA LEU A 26 1.92 -17.05 7.33
C LEU A 26 2.58 -15.87 8.05
N ASN A 27 3.73 -15.40 7.54
CA ASN A 27 4.31 -14.13 7.93
C ASN A 27 3.56 -12.99 7.22
N THR A 28 2.42 -12.61 7.79
CA THR A 28 1.73 -11.37 7.42
C THR A 28 2.42 -10.18 8.08
N ILE A 29 2.75 -9.16 7.28
CA ILE A 29 3.34 -7.91 7.77
C ILE A 29 2.27 -6.84 7.80
N VAL A 30 2.13 -6.14 8.94
CA VAL A 30 1.21 -5.00 9.07
C VAL A 30 2.03 -3.73 9.22
N LEU A 31 1.81 -2.80 8.29
CA LEU A 31 2.36 -1.44 8.31
C LEU A 31 1.30 -0.49 8.84
N GLN A 32 1.63 0.29 9.87
CA GLN A 32 0.73 1.28 10.46
C GLN A 32 1.36 2.68 10.34
N PRO A 33 1.34 3.30 9.14
CA PRO A 33 1.75 4.69 8.98
C PRO A 33 0.86 5.62 9.81
N LYS A 34 1.41 6.79 10.17
CA LYS A 34 0.71 7.79 10.98
C LYS A 34 0.92 9.19 10.42
N GLY A 35 -0.09 10.04 10.54
CA GLY A 35 -0.05 11.42 10.07
C GLY A 35 -0.31 11.53 8.58
N CYS A 36 0.52 12.28 7.85
CA CYS A 36 0.30 12.54 6.42
C CYS A 36 1.32 11.78 5.57
N LEU A 37 0.83 11.06 4.56
CA LEU A 37 1.64 10.46 3.51
C LEU A 37 1.82 11.47 2.37
N CYS A 38 2.69 12.45 2.60
CA CYS A 38 3.02 13.50 1.63
C CYS A 38 4.50 13.91 1.69
N GLY A 39 5.03 14.44 0.58
CA GLY A 39 6.40 14.96 0.50
C GLY A 39 7.46 13.89 0.85
N ILE A 40 8.40 14.24 1.73
CA ILE A 40 9.52 13.34 2.06
C ILE A 40 9.08 12.05 2.78
N ALA A 41 7.97 12.11 3.53
CA ALA A 41 7.41 10.94 4.23
C ALA A 41 7.02 9.82 3.27
N VAL A 42 6.67 10.17 2.02
CA VAL A 42 6.30 9.21 0.98
C VAL A 42 7.50 8.38 0.55
N LEU A 43 8.68 8.97 0.46
CA LEU A 43 9.91 8.26 0.07
C LEU A 43 10.32 7.24 1.13
N ASP A 44 10.32 7.65 2.41
CA ASP A 44 10.63 6.75 3.51
C ASP A 44 9.61 5.60 3.59
N PHE A 45 8.32 5.92 3.42
CA PHE A 45 7.26 4.92 3.41
C PHE A 45 7.36 3.96 2.22
N GLN A 46 7.76 4.44 1.05
CA GLN A 46 7.94 3.61 -0.15
C GLN A 46 8.98 2.50 0.12
N THR A 47 10.15 2.86 0.62
CA THR A 47 11.20 1.88 0.94
C THR A 47 10.72 0.83 1.95
N VAL A 48 9.97 1.26 2.97
CA VAL A 48 9.41 0.36 3.97
C VAL A 48 8.34 -0.57 3.37
N LEU A 49 7.49 -0.04 2.49
CA LEU A 49 6.45 -0.80 1.82
C LEU A 49 7.06 -1.87 0.90
N GLU A 50 8.04 -1.50 0.08
CA GLU A 50 8.75 -2.41 -0.81
C GLU A 50 9.44 -3.53 -0.01
N GLN A 51 10.19 -3.17 1.03
CA GLN A 51 10.85 -4.15 1.90
C GLN A 51 9.85 -5.09 2.58
N ALA A 52 8.70 -4.56 3.02
CA ALA A 52 7.65 -5.38 3.63
C ALA A 52 7.05 -6.36 2.62
N ILE A 53 6.81 -5.93 1.38
CA ILE A 53 6.32 -6.81 0.32
C ILE A 53 7.35 -7.89 0.00
N GLU A 54 8.63 -7.55 -0.12
CA GLU A 54 9.70 -8.52 -0.38
C GLU A 54 9.84 -9.54 0.75
N THR A 55 9.69 -9.11 2.00
CA THR A 55 9.92 -9.94 3.19
C THR A 55 8.70 -10.77 3.60
N ALA A 56 7.48 -10.28 3.35
CA ALA A 56 6.25 -11.00 3.71
C ALA A 56 6.17 -12.32 2.96
N SER A 57 5.68 -13.38 3.62
CA SER A 57 5.55 -14.68 2.95
C SER A 57 4.38 -14.72 1.98
N GLU A 58 3.32 -13.97 2.26
CA GLU A 58 2.07 -14.04 1.50
C GLU A 58 1.38 -12.67 1.39
N LYS A 59 1.30 -11.93 2.50
CA LYS A 59 0.44 -10.75 2.58
C LYS A 59 1.05 -9.61 3.38
N VAL A 60 0.82 -8.40 2.88
CA VAL A 60 1.08 -7.13 3.57
C VAL A 60 -0.25 -6.39 3.76
N VAL A 61 -0.46 -5.85 4.96
CA VAL A 61 -1.60 -4.98 5.28
C VAL A 61 -1.06 -3.61 5.62
N VAL A 62 -1.56 -2.57 4.95
CA VAL A 62 -1.30 -1.18 5.27
C VAL A 62 -2.54 -0.63 5.97
N ASP A 63 -2.41 -0.37 7.27
CA ASP A 63 -3.44 0.18 8.12
C ASP A 63 -3.37 1.71 8.12
N LEU A 64 -4.38 2.33 7.50
CA LEU A 64 -4.47 3.77 7.33
C LEU A 64 -5.35 4.44 8.39
N GLU A 65 -5.74 3.76 9.46
CA GLU A 65 -6.63 4.32 10.50
C GLU A 65 -6.05 5.60 11.13
N GLN A 66 -4.71 5.69 11.23
CA GLN A 66 -4.01 6.84 11.79
C GLN A 66 -3.41 7.76 10.73
N VAL A 67 -3.80 7.59 9.47
CA VAL A 67 -3.39 8.46 8.36
C VAL A 67 -4.47 9.52 8.15
N GLU A 68 -4.08 10.78 8.27
CA GLU A 68 -4.97 11.93 8.13
C GLU A 68 -5.20 12.29 6.66
N THR A 69 -4.14 12.24 5.85
CA THR A 69 -4.18 12.58 4.43
C THR A 69 -3.16 11.77 3.62
N VAL A 70 -3.50 11.50 2.36
CA VAL A 70 -2.63 10.86 1.37
C VAL A 70 -2.52 11.79 0.16
N SER A 71 -1.29 12.16 -0.23
CA SER A 71 -1.07 12.95 -1.44
C SER A 71 -1.12 12.07 -2.69
N LEU A 72 -1.14 12.70 -3.88
CA LEU A 72 -1.02 11.95 -5.15
C LEU A 72 0.28 11.13 -5.22
N ASP A 73 1.38 11.64 -4.67
CA ASP A 73 2.63 10.87 -4.60
C ASP A 73 2.48 9.62 -3.71
N GLY A 74 1.77 9.75 -2.58
CA GLY A 74 1.45 8.61 -1.72
C GLY A 74 0.57 7.58 -2.43
N ILE A 75 -0.40 8.03 -3.24
CA ILE A 75 -1.22 7.16 -4.09
C ILE A 75 -0.37 6.45 -5.14
N ALA A 76 0.59 7.13 -5.77
CA ALA A 76 1.51 6.51 -6.72
C ALA A 76 2.35 5.41 -6.05
N VAL A 77 2.85 5.63 -4.83
CA VAL A 77 3.55 4.60 -4.05
C VAL A 77 2.66 3.41 -3.74
N PHE A 78 1.39 3.62 -3.40
CA PHE A 78 0.44 2.52 -3.21
C PHE A 78 0.22 1.72 -4.50
N ALA A 79 0.11 2.40 -5.65
CA ALA A 79 -0.05 1.75 -6.95
C ALA A 79 1.19 0.92 -7.32
N SER A 80 2.40 1.48 -7.18
CA SER A 80 3.65 0.74 -7.40
C SER A 80 3.81 -0.44 -6.43
N GLY A 81 3.38 -0.28 -5.18
CA GLY A 81 3.36 -1.37 -4.21
C GLY A 81 2.41 -2.51 -4.61
N LEU A 82 1.23 -2.19 -5.17
CA LEU A 82 0.30 -3.20 -5.70
C LEU A 82 0.90 -3.96 -6.88
N GLU A 83 1.57 -3.26 -7.79
CA GLU A 83 2.26 -3.87 -8.92
C GLU A 83 3.38 -4.80 -8.46
N LEU A 84 4.23 -4.34 -7.53
CA LEU A 84 5.29 -5.16 -6.96
C LEU A 84 4.75 -6.41 -6.26
N ALA A 85 3.69 -6.26 -5.46
CA ALA A 85 3.05 -7.40 -4.80
C ALA A 85 2.50 -8.40 -5.81
N ALA A 86 1.86 -7.93 -6.88
CA ALA A 86 1.36 -8.78 -7.96
C ALA A 86 2.48 -9.54 -8.68
N VAL A 87 3.59 -8.86 -9.02
CA VAL A 87 4.78 -9.48 -9.63
C VAL A 87 5.36 -10.58 -8.74
N LEU A 88 5.36 -10.37 -7.42
CA LEU A 88 5.86 -11.33 -6.44
C LEU A 88 4.84 -12.40 -6.01
N GLY A 89 3.61 -12.37 -6.54
CA GLY A 89 2.54 -13.30 -6.18
C GLY A 89 2.05 -13.14 -4.73
N LYS A 90 2.07 -11.92 -4.21
CA LYS A 90 1.68 -11.57 -2.83
C LYS A 90 0.48 -10.64 -2.82
N SER A 91 -0.24 -10.63 -1.71
CA SER A 91 -1.38 -9.72 -1.51
C SER A 91 -0.95 -8.45 -0.76
N LEU A 92 -1.30 -7.28 -1.30
CA LEU A 92 -1.22 -6.01 -0.59
C LEU A 92 -2.64 -5.48 -0.34
N ILE A 93 -2.98 -5.23 0.93
CA ILE A 93 -4.31 -4.78 1.34
C ILE A 93 -4.22 -3.46 2.08
N PHE A 94 -5.09 -2.51 1.74
CA PHE A 94 -5.23 -1.25 2.46
C PHE A 94 -6.46 -1.28 3.38
N TYR A 95 -6.23 -1.18 4.68
CA TYR A 95 -7.28 -1.09 5.70
C TYR A 95 -7.58 0.38 6.02
N ALA A 96 -8.85 0.69 6.32
CA ALA A 96 -9.35 2.04 6.63
C ALA A 96 -9.08 3.14 5.58
N MET A 97 -8.81 2.77 4.32
CA MET A 97 -8.63 3.74 3.24
C MET A 97 -9.92 4.51 2.95
N ASP A 98 -9.84 5.84 2.96
CA ASP A 98 -10.96 6.73 2.65
C ASP A 98 -11.39 6.63 1.16
N LEU A 99 -12.60 7.11 0.87
CA LEU A 99 -13.20 6.99 -0.45
C LEU A 99 -12.46 7.79 -1.52
N ALA A 100 -11.90 8.96 -1.18
CA ALA A 100 -11.20 9.80 -2.14
C ALA A 100 -9.86 9.17 -2.53
N SER A 101 -9.07 8.73 -1.55
CA SER A 101 -7.81 8.01 -1.79
C SER A 101 -8.03 6.72 -2.58
N ARG A 102 -9.10 5.97 -2.27
CA ARG A 102 -9.45 4.75 -3.01
C ARG A 102 -9.80 5.01 -4.47
N LYS A 103 -10.54 6.09 -4.75
CA LYS A 103 -10.85 6.51 -6.12
C LYS A 103 -9.58 6.90 -6.89
N SER A 104 -8.71 7.69 -6.26
CA SER A 104 -7.43 8.08 -6.85
C SER A 104 -6.53 6.88 -7.13
N LEU A 105 -6.45 5.92 -6.19
CA LEU A 105 -5.67 4.70 -6.37
C LEU A 105 -6.18 3.86 -7.55
N LYS A 106 -7.50 3.69 -7.68
CA LYS A 106 -8.07 2.98 -8.82
C LYS A 106 -7.72 3.67 -10.14
N ALA A 107 -7.84 5.00 -10.20
CA ALA A 107 -7.50 5.77 -11.38
C ALA A 107 -6.00 5.65 -11.74
N GLU A 108 -5.12 5.69 -10.75
CA GLU A 108 -3.67 5.58 -10.96
C GLU A 108 -3.26 4.17 -11.42
N CYS A 109 -3.87 3.12 -10.86
CA CYS A 109 -3.65 1.75 -11.33
C CYS A 109 -4.15 1.56 -12.78
N SER A 110 -5.32 2.11 -13.14
CA SER A 110 -5.82 2.07 -14.52
C SER A 110 -4.84 2.76 -15.47
N ARG A 111 -4.36 3.96 -15.10
CA ARG A 111 -3.37 4.71 -15.87
C ARG A 111 -2.05 3.95 -16.03
N SER A 112 -1.52 3.36 -14.96
CA SER A 112 -0.25 2.63 -14.98
C SER A 112 -0.35 1.37 -15.85
N ARG A 113 -1.51 0.70 -15.87
CA ARG A 113 -1.76 -0.45 -16.75
C ARG A 113 -1.86 -0.05 -18.22
N GLU A 114 -2.53 1.05 -18.55
CA GLU A 114 -2.57 1.57 -19.93
C GLU A 114 -1.16 1.89 -20.45
N ILE A 115 -0.29 2.41 -19.59
CA ILE A 115 1.10 2.72 -19.96
C ILE A 115 1.93 1.44 -20.15
N SER A 116 1.81 0.48 -19.23
CA SER A 116 2.63 -0.74 -19.23
C SER A 116 2.19 -1.79 -20.25
N PHE A 117 0.90 -1.88 -20.55
CA PHE A 117 0.32 -2.94 -21.40
C PHE A 117 -0.40 -2.40 -22.64
N GLY A 118 -0.56 -1.10 -22.78
CA GLY A 118 -1.31 -0.50 -23.88
C GLY A 118 -2.79 -0.93 -23.90
N PRO A 119 -3.47 -0.86 -25.05
CA PRO A 119 -4.89 -1.21 -25.19
C PRO A 119 -5.20 -2.72 -25.02
N TRP A 120 -4.23 -3.54 -24.60
CA TRP A 120 -4.43 -4.96 -24.27
C TRP A 120 -4.80 -5.20 -22.80
N GLY A 121 -4.86 -4.14 -21.97
CA GLY A 121 -5.24 -4.22 -20.55
C GLY A 121 -6.62 -4.85 -20.29
N ASP A 122 -7.54 -4.72 -21.24
CA ASP A 122 -8.92 -5.23 -21.15
C ASP A 122 -8.97 -6.78 -21.21
N LEU A 123 -7.97 -7.43 -21.82
CA LEU A 123 -7.92 -8.90 -21.89
C LEU A 123 -7.66 -9.53 -20.50
N PHE A 124 -7.05 -8.77 -19.58
CA PHE A 124 -6.72 -9.19 -18.21
C PHE A 124 -7.83 -8.90 -17.20
N GLU A 125 -8.91 -8.23 -17.61
CA GLU A 125 -10.03 -7.89 -16.73
C GLU A 125 -10.79 -9.17 -16.26
N GLY A 126 -10.83 -10.19 -17.11
CA GLY A 126 -11.54 -11.46 -16.83
C GLY A 126 -10.85 -12.39 -15.80
N GLU A 127 -9.52 -12.41 -15.73
CA GLU A 127 -8.80 -13.30 -14.80
C GLU A 127 -8.64 -12.69 -13.40
N PHE A 128 -8.62 -11.35 -13.30
CA PHE A 128 -8.35 -10.66 -12.03
C PHE A 128 -9.62 -10.48 -11.16
N GLU A 129 -10.80 -10.27 -11.76
CA GLU A 129 -12.06 -10.29 -11.01
C GLU A 129 -12.38 -11.70 -10.46
N GLN A 130 -11.92 -12.75 -11.15
CA GLN A 130 -12.05 -14.12 -10.67
C GLN A 130 -11.17 -14.40 -9.44
N PHE A 131 -10.02 -13.72 -9.32
CA PHE A 131 -9.13 -13.82 -8.16
C PHE A 131 -9.81 -13.25 -6.90
N PHE A 132 -10.39 -12.05 -6.98
CA PHE A 132 -11.14 -11.46 -5.85
C PHE A 132 -12.49 -12.16 -5.58
N GLY A 133 -13.16 -12.68 -6.61
CA GLY A 133 -14.45 -13.37 -6.46
C GLY A 133 -14.34 -14.78 -5.89
N SER A 134 -13.29 -15.53 -6.24
CA SER A 134 -13.15 -16.93 -5.81
C SER A 134 -12.54 -17.11 -4.42
N GLU A 135 -11.68 -16.20 -3.96
CA GLU A 135 -11.17 -16.19 -2.57
C GLU A 135 -12.25 -15.82 -1.54
N LEU A 136 -13.17 -14.92 -1.90
CA LEU A 136 -14.28 -14.52 -1.01
C LEU A 136 -15.33 -15.63 -0.83
N VAL A 137 -15.61 -16.41 -1.88
CA VAL A 137 -16.58 -17.52 -1.81
C VAL A 137 -16.02 -18.74 -1.09
N ARG A 138 -14.70 -18.99 -1.17
CA ARG A 138 -14.07 -20.10 -0.45
C ARG A 138 -13.92 -19.83 1.05
N SER A 139 -13.75 -18.56 1.47
CA SER A 139 -13.67 -18.19 2.89
C SER A 139 -15.01 -18.17 3.64
N LEU A 140 -16.15 -18.28 2.93
CA LEU A 140 -17.49 -18.29 3.54
C LEU A 140 -18.12 -19.70 3.62
N ASN A 141 -17.47 -20.72 3.05
CA ASN A 141 -17.98 -22.09 2.98
C ASN A 141 -17.01 -23.15 3.53
N SER A 142 -15.98 -22.77 4.29
CA SER A 142 -15.12 -23.72 5.03
C SER A 142 -15.28 -23.57 6.53
#